data_AF-A0A3P1XUV6-F1
#
_entry.id   AF-A0A3P1XUV6-F1
#
_cell.length_a   1.000
_cell.length_b   1.000
_cell.length_c   1.000
_cell.angle_alpha   90.00
_cell.angle_beta   90.00
_cell.angle_gamma   90.00
#
_symmetry.space_group_name_H-M   'P 1'
#
loop_
_entity.id
_entity.type
_entity.pdbx_description
1 polymer ?
#
loop_
_entity_poly.entity_id
_entity_poly.type
_entity_poly.pdbx_seq_one_letter_code
_entity_poly.pdbx_strand_id
1 'polypeptide(L)'
;MKARKMKHVKQPVVWVIALVAVALTACGGSKQQQAASDKGEVTFIYEIENILKMTNGVVLMGKTFSGSEGTLSVGEEITYYDSAGEKMFTCKIASIGLPDGTQTLKQITADGKAYNLVIYDRTKDEFEISGYLVKGDFEKLVEELLEWEESKKTKSEE
;
A
#
# COMPACT_ATOMS: atom_id res chain seq x y z
N MET A 1 -13.10 39.68 2.62
CA MET A 1 -12.00 38.78 2.23
C MET A 1 -11.84 37.72 3.33
N LYS A 2 -12.19 36.46 3.07
CA LYS A 2 -12.10 35.37 4.07
C LYS A 2 -10.71 34.73 3.98
N ALA A 3 -9.94 34.83 5.06
CA ALA A 3 -8.67 34.15 5.23
C ALA A 3 -8.90 32.62 5.21
N ARG A 4 -8.29 31.93 4.24
CA ARG A 4 -8.21 30.47 4.25
C ARG A 4 -7.23 30.08 5.35
N LYS A 5 -7.75 29.45 6.41
CA LYS A 5 -6.94 28.73 7.40
C LYS A 5 -6.04 27.74 6.65
N MET A 6 -4.73 27.95 6.73
CA MET A 6 -3.75 26.92 6.37
C MET A 6 -4.01 25.73 7.30
N LYS A 7 -4.50 24.63 6.74
CA LYS A 7 -4.54 23.35 7.44
C LYS A 7 -3.08 22.94 7.62
N HIS A 8 -2.67 22.72 8.87
CA HIS A 8 -1.41 22.07 9.20
C HIS A 8 -1.26 20.83 8.31
N VAL A 9 -0.23 20.86 7.47
CA VAL A 9 0.14 19.74 6.61
C VAL A 9 0.43 18.57 7.54
N LYS A 10 -0.41 17.53 7.45
CA LYS A 10 -0.27 16.27 8.17
C LYS A 10 1.06 15.63 7.76
N GLN A 11 2.13 15.91 8.50
CA GLN A 11 3.43 15.29 8.34
C GLN A 11 3.60 13.86 8.91
N PRO A 12 2.63 13.15 9.55
CA PRO A 12 2.93 11.83 10.12
C PRO A 12 2.83 10.66 9.11
N VAL A 13 2.10 10.74 8.01
CA VAL A 13 1.76 9.53 7.23
C VAL A 13 2.95 8.96 6.43
N VAL A 14 3.84 9.81 5.93
CA VAL A 14 5.04 9.38 5.19
C VAL A 14 6.01 8.57 6.08
N TRP A 15 6.06 8.86 7.38
CA TRP A 15 6.85 8.08 8.35
C TRP A 15 6.20 6.73 8.67
N VAL A 16 4.87 6.67 8.73
CA VAL A 16 4.13 5.43 9.01
C VAL A 16 4.37 4.38 7.92
N ILE A 17 4.48 4.78 6.64
CA ILE A 17 4.71 3.82 5.55
C ILE A 17 6.16 3.31 5.52
N ALA A 18 7.13 4.16 5.88
CA ALA A 18 8.50 3.70 6.13
C ALA A 18 8.56 2.72 7.33
N LEU A 19 7.72 2.92 8.35
CA LEU A 19 7.57 2.00 9.48
C LEU A 19 6.86 0.69 9.11
N VAL A 20 5.88 0.69 8.19
CA VAL A 20 5.31 -0.55 7.62
C VAL A 20 6.42 -1.35 6.94
N ALA A 21 7.26 -0.70 6.12
CA ALA A 21 8.39 -1.36 5.47
C ALA A 21 9.39 -1.93 6.50
N VAL A 22 9.69 -1.21 7.58
CA VAL A 22 10.62 -1.66 8.63
C VAL A 22 10.00 -2.75 9.52
N ALA A 23 8.73 -2.66 9.88
CA ALA A 23 8.03 -3.65 10.70
C ALA A 23 7.86 -4.98 9.95
N LEU A 24 7.57 -4.92 8.65
CA LEU A 24 7.44 -6.11 7.79
C LEU A 24 8.80 -6.74 7.44
N THR A 25 9.88 -5.95 7.35
CA THR A 25 11.24 -6.48 7.08
C THR A 25 12.00 -6.92 8.33
N ALA A 26 11.66 -6.39 9.51
CA ALA A 26 12.27 -6.80 10.79
C ALA A 26 11.84 -8.20 11.27
N CYS A 27 10.85 -8.83 10.63
CA CYS A 27 10.44 -10.22 10.87
C CYS A 27 11.39 -11.28 10.27
N GLY A 28 12.67 -10.94 10.04
CA GLY A 28 13.75 -11.88 9.72
C GLY A 28 14.39 -12.56 10.95
N GLY A 29 13.92 -12.30 12.17
CA GLY A 29 14.49 -12.92 13.36
C GLY A 29 13.63 -12.79 14.60
N SER A 30 13.19 -13.94 15.11
CA SER A 30 12.61 -14.17 16.45
C SER A 30 11.09 -14.11 16.53
N LYS A 31 10.52 -15.30 16.71
CA LYS A 31 9.16 -15.59 17.19
C LYS A 31 8.87 -14.82 18.48
N GLN A 32 8.29 -13.62 18.42
CA GLN A 32 7.61 -13.01 19.57
C GLN A 32 6.73 -11.81 19.19
N GLN A 33 5.75 -12.00 18.30
CA GLN A 33 4.54 -11.18 18.30
C GLN A 33 3.41 -11.90 17.54
N GLN A 34 2.99 -13.02 18.13
CA GLN A 34 1.72 -13.65 17.78
C GLN A 34 0.74 -13.25 18.89
N ALA A 35 0.11 -12.07 18.75
CA ALA A 35 -1.09 -11.66 19.49
C ALA A 35 -1.65 -10.32 18.96
N ALA A 36 -2.34 -10.36 17.82
CA ALA A 36 -3.41 -9.44 17.41
C ALA A 36 -4.03 -9.98 16.10
N SER A 37 -4.88 -11.00 16.19
CA SER A 37 -6.34 -10.88 16.02
C SER A 37 -6.79 -10.85 14.55
N ASP A 38 -7.22 -12.03 14.07
CA ASP A 38 -8.08 -12.25 12.90
C ASP A 38 -9.26 -11.24 12.87
N LYS A 39 -9.11 -10.16 12.09
CA LYS A 39 -10.15 -9.34 11.41
C LYS A 39 -9.55 -7.98 11.02
N GLY A 40 -9.28 -7.79 9.72
CA GLY A 40 -8.94 -6.48 9.14
C GLY A 40 -7.48 -6.28 8.71
N GLU A 41 -6.63 -7.29 8.84
CA GLU A 41 -5.20 -7.18 8.53
C GLU A 41 -4.93 -6.81 7.06
N VAL A 42 -3.99 -5.89 6.85
CA VAL A 42 -3.47 -5.60 5.51
C VAL A 42 -2.67 -6.80 5.03
N THR A 43 -3.13 -7.43 3.96
CA THR A 43 -2.55 -8.68 3.44
C THR A 43 -1.70 -8.46 2.21
N PHE A 44 -1.86 -7.34 1.51
CA PHE A 44 -1.11 -7.03 0.30
C PHE A 44 -0.97 -5.53 0.13
N ILE A 45 0.25 -5.07 -0.16
CA ILE A 45 0.56 -3.68 -0.48
C ILE A 45 1.39 -3.67 -1.76
N TYR A 46 1.03 -2.80 -2.68
CA TYR A 46 1.76 -2.50 -3.90
C TYR A 46 1.97 -1.00 -4.04
N GLU A 47 3.23 -0.58 -4.14
CA GLU A 47 3.61 0.82 -4.35
C GLU A 47 3.77 1.10 -5.83
N ILE A 48 3.16 2.19 -6.28
CA ILE A 48 3.20 2.65 -7.66
C ILE A 48 4.49 3.46 -7.86
N GLU A 49 5.38 2.99 -8.73
CA GLU A 49 6.64 3.67 -9.06
C GLU A 49 6.54 4.45 -10.38
N ASN A 50 5.64 4.03 -11.29
CA ASN A 50 5.41 4.71 -12.55
C ASN A 50 4.01 4.41 -13.12
N ILE A 51 3.50 5.29 -13.98
CA ILE A 51 2.13 5.25 -14.50
C ILE A 51 2.12 5.54 -16.00
N LEU A 52 1.62 4.59 -16.80
CA LEU A 52 1.44 4.73 -18.24
C LEU A 52 -0.05 4.82 -18.60
N LYS A 53 -0.39 5.78 -19.47
CA LYS A 53 -1.74 5.94 -20.00
C LYS A 53 -2.03 4.87 -21.04
N MET A 54 -3.22 4.27 -20.99
CA MET A 54 -3.80 3.47 -22.07
C MET A 54 -5.10 4.11 -22.56
N THR A 55 -5.61 3.66 -23.72
CA THR A 55 -6.83 4.20 -24.32
C THR A 55 -8.05 4.06 -23.40
N ASN A 56 -8.18 2.93 -22.69
CA ASN A 56 -9.34 2.61 -21.83
C ASN A 56 -8.91 2.24 -20.39
N GLY A 57 -7.80 2.78 -19.92
CA GLY A 57 -7.27 2.40 -18.63
C GLY A 57 -5.89 2.97 -18.34
N VAL A 58 -5.24 2.38 -17.35
CA VAL A 58 -3.89 2.74 -16.91
C VAL A 58 -3.08 1.49 -16.64
N VAL A 59 -1.78 1.55 -16.93
CA VAL A 59 -0.79 0.60 -16.41
C VAL A 59 -0.08 1.24 -15.24
N LEU A 60 -0.16 0.60 -14.09
CA LEU A 60 0.63 0.91 -12.91
C LEU A 60 1.84 -0.02 -12.90
N MET A 61 3.02 0.55 -12.77
CA MET A 61 4.28 -0.21 -12.67
C MET A 61 4.89 0.10 -11.31
N GLY A 62 5.42 -0.91 -10.65
CA GLY A 62 5.74 -0.79 -9.23
C GLY A 62 6.00 -2.14 -8.60
N LYS A 63 6.09 -2.17 -7.27
CA LYS A 63 6.56 -3.32 -6.51
C LYS A 63 5.65 -3.67 -5.35
N THR A 64 5.59 -4.96 -5.03
CA THR A 64 4.92 -5.42 -3.81
C THR A 64 5.80 -5.18 -2.59
N PHE A 65 5.20 -5.03 -1.41
CA PHE A 65 5.96 -5.02 -0.15
C PHE A 65 6.20 -6.44 0.32
N SER A 66 7.43 -6.78 0.68
CA SER A 66 7.78 -8.09 1.25
C SER A 66 7.44 -8.13 2.74
N GLY A 67 6.73 -9.16 3.20
CA GLY A 67 6.47 -9.41 4.63
C GLY A 67 5.01 -9.69 4.98
N SER A 68 4.10 -9.61 4.01
CA SER A 68 2.73 -10.14 4.12
C SER A 68 2.59 -11.43 3.32
N GLU A 69 1.74 -12.36 3.76
CA GLU A 69 1.48 -13.63 3.04
C GLU A 69 0.38 -13.51 1.96
N GLY A 70 -0.16 -12.30 1.74
CA GLY A 70 -1.29 -12.12 0.85
C GLY A 70 -0.95 -12.11 -0.63
N THR A 71 -2.01 -12.26 -1.39
CA THR A 71 -1.98 -12.42 -2.84
C THR A 71 -2.97 -11.47 -3.50
N LEU A 72 -2.65 -11.07 -4.72
CA LEU A 72 -3.51 -10.27 -5.58
C LEU A 72 -3.75 -11.00 -6.89
N SER A 73 -5.02 -11.24 -7.23
CA SER A 73 -5.43 -11.96 -8.43
C SER A 73 -6.14 -11.04 -9.43
N VAL A 74 -6.09 -11.41 -10.70
CA VAL A 74 -6.88 -10.75 -11.75
C VAL A 74 -8.37 -10.84 -11.38
N GLY A 75 -9.05 -9.72 -11.45
CA GLY A 75 -10.47 -9.57 -11.14
C GLY A 75 -10.76 -9.25 -9.67
N GLU A 76 -9.76 -9.21 -8.79
CA GLU A 76 -9.97 -8.76 -7.41
C GLU A 76 -10.12 -7.24 -7.32
N GLU A 77 -10.92 -6.81 -6.35
CA GLU A 77 -11.00 -5.41 -5.94
C GLU A 77 -9.87 -5.08 -4.96
N ILE A 78 -9.30 -3.89 -5.13
CA ILE A 78 -8.22 -3.37 -4.29
C ILE A 78 -8.44 -1.87 -4.07
N THR A 79 -8.07 -1.39 -2.87
CA THR A 79 -8.26 0.02 -2.51
C THR A 79 -7.02 0.81 -2.86
N TYR A 80 -7.20 1.91 -3.58
CA TYR A 80 -6.14 2.88 -3.86
C TYR A 80 -6.11 3.97 -2.78
N TYR A 81 -4.90 4.22 -2.29
CA TYR A 81 -4.54 5.30 -1.38
C TYR A 81 -3.54 6.22 -2.07
N ASP A 82 -3.70 7.53 -1.90
CA ASP A 82 -2.74 8.50 -2.44
C ASP A 82 -1.38 8.44 -1.72
N SER A 83 -0.44 9.28 -2.15
CA SER A 83 0.89 9.35 -1.53
C SER A 83 0.87 9.85 -0.07
N ALA A 84 -0.23 10.47 0.36
CA ALA A 84 -0.46 10.87 1.74
C ALA A 84 -1.19 9.79 2.57
N GLY A 85 -1.47 8.63 1.98
CA GLY A 85 -2.20 7.53 2.62
C GLY A 85 -3.69 7.79 2.82
N GLU A 86 -4.27 8.79 2.14
CA GLU A 86 -5.71 9.03 2.18
C GLU A 86 -6.42 8.07 1.21
N LYS A 87 -7.49 7.42 1.67
CA LYS A 87 -8.28 6.51 0.85
C LYS A 87 -9.01 7.29 -0.25
N MET A 88 -8.74 6.92 -1.50
CA MET A 88 -9.32 7.62 -2.66
C MET A 88 -10.50 6.86 -3.26
N PHE A 89 -10.28 5.60 -3.66
CA PHE A 89 -11.30 4.76 -4.28
C PHE A 89 -10.91 3.28 -4.31
N THR A 90 -11.87 2.43 -4.62
CA THR A 90 -11.64 1.01 -4.94
C THR A 90 -11.63 0.81 -6.45
N CYS A 91 -10.79 -0.10 -6.92
CA CYS A 91 -10.63 -0.44 -8.33
C CYS A 91 -10.44 -1.95 -8.50
N LYS A 92 -10.65 -2.45 -9.72
CA LYS A 92 -10.55 -3.87 -10.04
C LYS A 92 -9.31 -4.12 -10.90
N ILE A 93 -8.51 -5.12 -10.54
CA ILE A 93 -7.34 -5.52 -11.32
C ILE A 93 -7.80 -6.22 -12.60
N ALA A 94 -7.47 -5.67 -13.76
CA ALA A 94 -7.87 -6.22 -15.04
C ALA A 94 -6.83 -7.19 -15.62
N SER A 95 -5.54 -6.93 -15.37
CA SER A 95 -4.44 -7.77 -15.81
C SER A 95 -3.22 -7.57 -14.92
N ILE A 96 -2.37 -8.60 -14.84
CA ILE A 96 -1.10 -8.57 -14.12
C ILE A 96 -0.03 -9.08 -15.08
N GLY A 97 1.14 -8.43 -15.11
CA GLY A 97 2.25 -8.85 -15.95
C GLY A 97 3.61 -8.60 -15.32
N LEU A 98 4.64 -9.21 -15.91
CA LEU A 98 6.02 -8.91 -15.56
C LEU A 98 6.46 -7.54 -16.12
N PRO A 99 7.45 -6.87 -15.50
CA PRO A 99 7.93 -5.56 -15.95
C PRO A 99 8.42 -5.54 -17.39
N ASP A 100 8.96 -6.65 -17.88
CA ASP A 100 9.45 -6.82 -19.25
C ASP A 100 8.32 -7.01 -20.29
N GLY A 101 7.07 -7.12 -19.85
CA GLY A 101 5.90 -7.31 -20.71
C GLY A 101 5.80 -8.69 -21.36
N THR A 102 6.68 -9.63 -21.01
CA THR A 102 6.79 -10.94 -21.69
C THR A 102 5.70 -11.93 -21.28
N GLN A 103 5.11 -11.74 -20.09
CA GLN A 103 4.16 -12.68 -19.51
C GLN A 103 3.01 -11.98 -18.81
N THR A 104 1.79 -12.50 -19.02
CA THR A 104 0.61 -12.20 -18.22
C THR A 104 0.41 -13.27 -17.15
N LEU A 105 0.13 -12.83 -15.92
CA LEU A 105 -0.04 -13.67 -14.74
C LEU A 105 -1.50 -13.64 -14.30
N LYS A 106 -1.94 -14.72 -13.65
CA LYS A 106 -3.27 -14.78 -13.01
C LYS A 106 -3.27 -14.17 -11.61
N GLN A 107 -2.12 -14.17 -10.95
CA GLN A 107 -1.93 -13.85 -9.54
C GLN A 107 -0.48 -13.45 -9.28
N ILE A 108 -0.27 -12.58 -8.29
CA ILE A 108 1.02 -12.27 -7.67
C ILE A 108 0.95 -12.35 -6.15
N THR A 109 2.11 -12.40 -5.52
CA THR A 109 2.28 -12.48 -4.06
C THR A 109 3.02 -11.24 -3.55
N ALA A 110 2.87 -10.94 -2.27
CA ALA A 110 3.60 -9.87 -1.59
C ALA A 110 5.07 -10.27 -1.30
N ASP A 111 5.85 -10.47 -2.37
CA ASP A 111 7.20 -11.03 -2.34
C ASP A 111 8.32 -10.00 -2.57
N GLY A 112 8.00 -8.71 -2.62
CA GLY A 112 8.98 -7.65 -2.88
C GLY A 112 9.30 -7.41 -4.35
N LYS A 113 8.67 -8.13 -5.29
CA LYS A 113 8.99 -8.02 -6.72
C LYS A 113 8.18 -6.97 -7.45
N ALA A 114 8.73 -6.55 -8.58
CA ALA A 114 8.09 -5.62 -9.49
C ALA A 114 7.10 -6.32 -10.44
N TYR A 115 5.95 -5.68 -10.65
CA TYR A 115 4.89 -6.13 -11.53
C TYR A 115 4.20 -4.96 -12.22
N ASN A 116 3.61 -5.21 -13.38
CA ASN A 116 2.73 -4.29 -14.08
C ASN A 116 1.28 -4.68 -13.81
N LEU A 117 0.46 -3.74 -13.34
CA LEU A 117 -0.96 -3.92 -13.07
C LEU A 117 -1.77 -3.05 -14.03
N VAL A 118 -2.78 -3.64 -14.67
CA VAL A 118 -3.70 -2.91 -15.55
C VAL A 118 -5.02 -2.70 -14.82
N ILE A 119 -5.52 -1.47 -14.85
CA ILE A 119 -6.85 -1.09 -14.35
C ILE A 119 -7.61 -0.44 -15.49
N TYR A 120 -8.81 -0.96 -15.78
CA TYR A 120 -9.73 -0.37 -16.75
C TYR A 120 -10.64 0.67 -16.09
N ASP A 121 -11.26 1.51 -16.92
CA ASP A 121 -12.23 2.55 -16.50
C ASP A 121 -11.67 3.57 -15.52
N ARG A 122 -10.34 3.74 -15.53
CA ARG A 122 -9.60 4.75 -14.78
C ARG A 122 -8.56 5.43 -15.66
N THR A 123 -8.19 6.63 -15.29
CA THR A 123 -7.26 7.49 -16.00
C THR A 123 -5.97 7.67 -15.21
N LYS A 124 -4.88 8.01 -15.90
CA LYS A 124 -3.58 8.26 -15.27
C LYS A 124 -3.64 9.34 -14.19
N ASP A 125 -4.45 10.39 -14.38
CA ASP A 125 -4.51 11.55 -13.48
C ASP A 125 -5.25 11.25 -12.16
N GLU A 126 -5.89 10.08 -12.05
CA GLU A 126 -6.48 9.59 -10.79
C GLU A 126 -5.47 8.88 -9.89
N PHE A 127 -4.24 8.66 -10.36
CA PHE A 127 -3.18 7.97 -9.62
C PHE A 127 -1.93 8.84 -9.49
N GLU A 128 -1.19 8.62 -8.41
CA GLU A 128 0.07 9.26 -8.10
C GLU A 128 1.21 8.24 -8.03
N ILE A 129 2.41 8.66 -8.45
CA ILE A 129 3.64 7.95 -8.09
C ILE A 129 3.78 8.03 -6.56
N SER A 130 4.24 6.95 -5.94
CA SER A 130 4.24 6.73 -4.49
C SER A 130 2.83 6.64 -3.87
N GLY A 131 1.79 6.45 -4.68
CA GLY A 131 0.50 5.95 -4.19
C GLY A 131 0.51 4.43 -4.01
N TYR A 132 -0.49 3.90 -3.30
CA TYR A 132 -0.52 2.51 -2.86
C TYR A 132 -1.81 1.81 -3.25
N LEU A 133 -1.71 0.57 -3.71
CA LEU A 133 -2.83 -0.35 -3.78
C LEU A 133 -2.76 -1.31 -2.61
N VAL A 134 -3.83 -1.37 -1.82
CA VAL A 134 -3.88 -2.12 -0.56
C VAL A 134 -5.09 -3.05 -0.51
N LYS A 135 -4.83 -4.30 -0.15
CA LYS A 135 -5.85 -5.30 0.20
C LYS A 135 -5.90 -5.46 1.72
N GLY A 136 -7.01 -5.03 2.32
CA GLY A 136 -7.21 -5.00 3.77
C GLY A 136 -7.47 -3.60 4.29
N ASP A 137 -7.49 -3.43 5.60
CA ASP A 137 -7.80 -2.16 6.27
C ASP A 137 -6.52 -1.38 6.56
N PHE A 138 -6.17 -0.47 5.64
CA PHE A 138 -4.95 0.35 5.77
C PHE A 138 -5.06 1.39 6.89
N GLU A 139 -6.26 1.94 7.13
CA GLU A 139 -6.48 2.93 8.19
C GLU A 139 -6.23 2.29 9.55
N LYS A 140 -6.74 1.07 9.75
CA LYS A 140 -6.47 0.29 10.96
C LYS A 140 -4.98 -0.02 11.15
N LEU A 141 -4.26 -0.40 10.09
CA LEU A 141 -2.81 -0.62 10.16
C LEU A 141 -2.05 0.64 10.59
N VAL A 142 -2.45 1.81 10.07
CA VAL A 142 -1.83 3.09 10.43
C VAL A 142 -2.10 3.43 11.90
N GLU A 143 -3.32 3.22 12.39
CA GLU A 143 -3.67 3.41 13.81
C GLU A 143 -2.83 2.51 14.72
N GLU A 144 -2.73 1.22 14.42
CA GLU A 144 -1.95 0.25 15.21
C GLU A 144 -0.45 0.61 15.27
N LEU A 145 0.12 1.13 14.18
CA LEU A 145 1.51 1.56 14.14
C LEU A 145 1.77 2.82 14.97
N LEU A 146 0.85 3.78 14.93
CA LEU A 146 0.94 5.00 15.74
C LEU A 146 0.88 4.67 17.24
N GLU A 147 -0.04 3.80 17.65
CA GLU A 147 -0.14 3.33 19.05
C GLU A 147 1.13 2.60 19.50
N TRP A 148 1.71 1.77 18.64
CA TRP A 148 2.96 1.07 18.94
C TRP A 148 4.14 2.02 19.13
N GLU A 149 4.28 3.06 18.31
CA GLU A 149 5.34 4.07 18.48
C GLU A 149 5.21 4.84 19.80
N GLU A 150 3.99 5.23 20.17
CA GLU A 150 3.71 5.89 21.44
C GLU A 150 4.06 4.99 22.64
N SER A 151 3.78 3.68 22.54
CA SER A 151 4.13 2.70 23.56
C SER A 151 5.65 2.46 23.70
N LYS A 152 6.42 2.71 22.64
CA LYS A 152 7.89 2.60 22.66
C LYS A 152 8.57 3.80 23.28
N LYS A 153 8.03 5.01 23.05
CA LYS A 153 8.55 6.24 23.66
C LYS A 153 8.43 6.23 25.19
N THR A 154 7.35 5.65 25.72
CA THR A 154 7.11 5.56 27.17
C THR A 154 8.02 4.55 27.88
N LYS A 155 8.53 3.53 27.17
CA LYS A 155 9.44 2.52 27.75
C LYS A 155 10.93 2.91 27.77
N SER A 156 11.32 3.96 27.06
CA SER A 156 12.71 4.45 27.07
C SER A 156 13.01 5.46 28.19
N GLU A 157 12.01 5.81 29.01
CA GLU A 157 12.13 6.81 30.09
C GLU A 157 12.10 6.21 31.51
N GLU A 158 12.10 4.88 31.65
CA GLU A 158 12.22 4.17 32.96
C GLU A 158 13.61 3.53 33.16
#